data_AF-A0A7T7HBX5-F1
#
_entry.id   AF-A0A7T7HBX5-F1
#
_cell.length_a   1.000
_cell.length_b   1.000
_cell.length_c   1.000
_cell.angle_alpha   90.00
_cell.angle_beta   90.00
_cell.angle_gamma   90.00
#
_symmetry.space_group_name_H-M   'P 1'
#
loop_
_entity.id
_entity.type
_entity.pdbx_description
1 polymer ?
#
loop_
_entity_poly.entity_id
_entity_poly.type
_entity_poly.pdbx_seq_one_letter_code
_entity_poly.pdbx_strand_id
1 'polypeptide(L)'
;MKWEKLNSQNYDSPKREYEEEVLVLDQTDDVYKLVLHNDDVNTFDFVIECLIEICKHTPEQAEQCTLLVHYKGKCTVKTGSMDLLKPMHQKLLSRGLTSEIV
;
A
#
# COMPACT_ATOMS: atom_id res chain seq x y z
N MET A 1 51.48 27.05 -11.75
CA MET A 1 51.51 25.61 -12.10
C MET A 1 50.74 25.42 -13.39
N LYS A 2 51.42 24.91 -14.43
CA LYS A 2 50.88 24.63 -15.77
C LYS A 2 50.04 23.36 -15.71
N TRP A 3 48.82 23.41 -16.24
CA TRP A 3 48.03 22.22 -16.56
C TRP A 3 48.02 22.06 -18.09
N GLU A 4 49.07 21.44 -18.63
CA GLU A 4 49.15 21.08 -20.04
C GLU A 4 48.53 19.68 -20.25
N LYS A 5 47.40 19.67 -20.96
CA LYS A 5 46.87 18.67 -21.91
C LYS A 5 47.33 17.20 -21.78
N LEU A 6 46.37 16.31 -21.48
CA LEU A 6 46.26 14.94 -22.00
C LEU A 6 44.77 14.75 -22.37
N ASN A 7 44.41 15.10 -23.60
CA ASN A 7 44.24 14.24 -24.78
C ASN A 7 43.14 13.17 -24.66
N SER A 8 42.18 13.34 -25.56
CA SER A 8 41.03 12.52 -25.88
C SER A 8 41.39 11.06 -26.18
N GLN A 9 40.54 10.14 -25.73
CA GLN A 9 39.98 8.97 -26.45
C GLN A 9 39.92 7.73 -25.54
N ASN A 10 38.70 7.35 -25.14
CA ASN A 10 38.01 6.20 -25.71
C ASN A 10 36.66 6.00 -25.02
N TYR A 11 35.60 6.10 -25.83
CA TYR A 11 34.25 5.68 -25.51
C TYR A 11 34.27 4.16 -25.29
N ASP A 12 33.97 3.72 -24.07
CA ASP A 12 33.40 2.38 -23.87
C ASP A 12 32.05 2.57 -23.19
N SER A 13 31.02 2.78 -24.01
CA SER A 13 29.65 2.75 -23.56
C SER A 13 29.32 1.30 -23.22
N PRO A 14 29.00 0.94 -21.97
CA PRO A 14 28.64 -0.43 -21.65
C PRO A 14 27.33 -0.75 -22.36
N LYS A 15 27.40 -1.56 -23.42
CA LYS A 15 26.23 -2.15 -24.06
C LYS A 15 25.60 -3.10 -23.07
N ARG A 16 24.50 -2.68 -22.48
CA ARG A 16 23.65 -3.55 -21.69
C ARG A 16 22.63 -4.18 -22.63
N GLU A 17 22.89 -5.41 -23.05
CA GLU A 17 21.87 -6.26 -23.66
C GLU A 17 21.01 -6.82 -22.53
N TYR A 18 19.72 -6.48 -22.54
CA TYR A 18 18.71 -7.11 -21.71
C TYR A 18 17.59 -7.56 -22.63
N GLU A 19 17.61 -8.83 -23.04
CA GLU A 19 16.44 -9.52 -23.55
C GLU A 19 16.14 -10.69 -22.62
N GLU A 20 15.47 -10.39 -21.51
CA GLU A 20 14.66 -11.40 -20.83
C GLU A 20 13.23 -11.25 -21.35
N GLU A 21 12.81 -12.15 -22.24
CA GLU A 21 11.39 -12.37 -22.52
C GLU A 21 10.74 -12.95 -21.26
N VAL A 22 10.32 -12.07 -20.35
CA VAL A 22 9.49 -12.44 -19.20
C VAL A 22 8.10 -12.79 -19.74
N LEU A 23 7.78 -14.08 -19.77
CA LEU A 23 6.43 -14.57 -20.01
C LEU A 23 5.51 -14.13 -18.85
N VAL A 24 4.80 -13.02 -19.05
CA VAL A 24 3.76 -12.56 -18.13
C VAL A 24 2.54 -13.45 -18.33
N LEU A 25 2.37 -14.45 -17.45
CA LEU A 25 1.11 -15.17 -17.32
C LEU A 25 0.09 -14.20 -16.72
N ASP A 26 -0.66 -13.54 -17.59
CA ASP A 26 -1.65 -12.52 -17.26
C ASP A 26 -2.90 -13.15 -16.62
N GLN A 27 -2.76 -13.65 -15.39
CA GLN A 27 -3.89 -13.86 -14.49
C GLN A 27 -4.08 -12.55 -13.73
N THR A 28 -4.78 -11.60 -14.35
CA THR A 28 -5.19 -10.36 -13.68
C THR A 28 -6.31 -10.69 -12.70
N ASP A 29 -5.98 -11.28 -11.55
CA ASP A 29 -6.88 -11.23 -10.42
C ASP A 29 -7.08 -9.75 -10.09
N ASP A 30 -8.30 -9.23 -10.23
CA ASP A 30 -8.62 -7.85 -9.89
C ASP A 30 -8.18 -7.59 -8.44
N VAL A 31 -7.17 -6.73 -8.27
CA VAL A 31 -6.65 -6.36 -6.95
C VAL A 31 -7.49 -5.23 -6.40
N TYR A 32 -8.46 -5.58 -5.56
CA TYR A 32 -9.30 -4.62 -4.85
C TYR A 32 -8.59 -4.07 -3.60
N LYS A 33 -9.10 -2.95 -3.10
CA LYS A 33 -8.58 -2.27 -1.90
C LYS A 33 -9.70 -2.03 -0.91
N LEU A 34 -9.48 -2.41 0.35
CA LEU A 34 -10.35 -2.05 1.46
C LEU A 34 -9.87 -0.72 2.04
N VAL A 35 -10.73 0.28 2.01
CA VAL A 35 -10.45 1.65 2.45
C VAL A 35 -11.29 1.97 3.68
N LEU A 36 -10.64 2.43 4.75
CA LEU A 36 -11.28 2.93 5.96
C LEU A 36 -11.33 4.46 5.91
N HIS A 37 -12.47 5.05 6.28
CA HIS A 37 -12.71 6.49 6.29
C HIS A 37 -12.75 7.03 7.72
N ASN A 38 -12.38 8.29 7.89
CA ASN A 38 -12.46 8.98 9.17
C ASN A 38 -13.90 9.26 9.56
N ASP A 39 -14.16 9.27 10.86
CA ASP A 39 -15.43 9.66 11.47
C ASP A 39 -15.19 10.45 12.77
N ASP A 40 -16.26 11.03 13.33
CA ASP A 40 -16.20 11.86 14.53
C ASP A 40 -16.74 11.13 15.79
N VAL A 41 -17.00 9.83 15.71
CA VAL A 41 -17.69 9.04 16.74
C VAL A 41 -16.72 8.08 17.44
N ASN A 42 -15.83 7.45 16.68
CA ASN A 42 -14.95 6.38 17.15
C ASN A 42 -13.62 6.94 17.70
N THR A 43 -13.14 6.36 18.81
CA THR A 43 -11.83 6.73 19.38
C THR A 43 -10.69 6.06 18.65
N PHE A 44 -9.48 6.63 18.74
CA PHE A 44 -8.26 6.03 18.17
C PHE A 44 -8.05 4.59 18.66
N ASP A 45 -8.15 4.35 19.98
CA ASP A 45 -7.95 3.02 20.56
C ASP A 45 -8.93 1.99 19.98
N PHE A 46 -10.20 2.35 19.82
CA PHE A 46 -11.21 1.47 19.24
C PHE A 46 -10.93 1.13 17.78
N VAL A 47 -10.51 2.12 16.98
CA VAL A 47 -10.15 1.90 15.57
C VAL A 47 -8.93 0.97 15.48
N ILE A 48 -7.91 1.20 16.31
CA ILE A 48 -6.69 0.37 16.36
C ILE A 48 -7.03 -1.08 16.68
N GLU A 49 -7.83 -1.32 17.73
CA GLU A 49 -8.28 -2.66 18.11
C GLU A 49 -9.03 -3.35 16.97
N CYS A 50 -9.94 -2.64 16.30
CA CYS A 50 -10.67 -3.17 15.15
C CYS A 50 -9.73 -3.57 13.99
N LEU A 51 -8.70 -2.76 13.70
CA LEU A 51 -7.73 -3.04 12.64
C LEU A 51 -6.87 -4.28 12.95
N ILE A 52 -6.46 -4.45 14.21
CA ILE A 52 -5.73 -5.65 14.66
C ILE A 52 -6.63 -6.89 14.54
N GLU A 53 -7.84 -6.83 15.08
CA GLU A 53 -8.73 -7.99 15.15
C GLU A 53 -9.24 -8.44 13.78
N ILE A 54 -9.64 -7.48 12.94
CA ILE A 54 -10.36 -7.75 11.68
C ILE A 54 -9.39 -7.80 10.51
N CYS A 55 -8.51 -6.81 10.37
CA CYS A 55 -7.60 -6.68 9.23
C CYS A 55 -6.26 -7.41 9.44
N LYS A 56 -6.04 -7.92 10.65
CA LYS A 56 -4.83 -8.64 11.07
C LYS A 56 -3.58 -7.77 10.96
N HIS A 57 -3.71 -6.49 11.31
CA HIS A 57 -2.59 -5.57 11.43
C HIS A 57 -1.79 -5.86 12.69
N THR A 58 -0.49 -5.57 12.67
CA THR A 58 0.26 -5.41 13.92
C THR A 58 -0.19 -4.14 14.63
N PRO A 59 0.08 -3.99 15.94
CA PRO A 59 -0.25 -2.76 16.67
C PRO A 59 0.28 -1.49 16.00
N GLU A 60 1.53 -1.53 15.53
CA GLU A 60 2.18 -0.39 14.88
C GLU A 60 1.50 -0.04 13.55
N GLN A 61 1.14 -1.05 12.74
CA GLN A 61 0.41 -0.83 11.49
C GLN A 61 -0.96 -0.21 11.73
N ALA A 62 -1.68 -0.71 12.72
CA ALA A 62 -3.00 -0.22 13.09
C ALA A 62 -2.95 1.23 13.58
N GLU A 63 -1.98 1.57 14.45
CA GLU A 63 -1.77 2.94 14.92
C GLU A 63 -1.44 3.90 13.77
N GLN A 64 -0.48 3.53 12.91
CA GLN A 64 -0.10 4.36 11.77
C GLN A 64 -1.27 4.57 10.79
N CYS A 65 -2.03 3.52 10.48
CA CYS A 65 -3.18 3.68 9.59
C CYS A 65 -4.29 4.51 10.25
N THR A 66 -4.52 4.39 11.56
CA THR A 66 -5.49 5.23 12.28
C THR A 66 -5.09 6.71 12.22
N LEU A 67 -3.81 7.03 12.41
CA LEU A 67 -3.30 8.40 12.22
C LEU A 67 -3.50 8.89 10.77
N LEU A 68 -3.23 8.03 9.78
CA LEU A 68 -3.44 8.37 8.37
C LEU A 68 -4.92 8.63 8.06
N VAL A 69 -5.83 7.81 8.59
CA VAL A 69 -7.28 8.02 8.46
C VAL A 69 -7.65 9.40 9.01
N HIS A 70 -7.22 9.73 10.22
CA HIS A 70 -7.55 11.01 10.85
C HIS A 70 -7.07 12.22 10.04
N TYR A 71 -5.79 12.22 9.63
CA TYR A 71 -5.21 13.39 8.96
C TYR A 71 -5.53 13.48 7.46
N LYS A 72 -5.76 12.34 6.78
CA LYS A 72 -6.00 12.30 5.33
C LYS A 72 -7.46 12.01 4.95
N GLY A 73 -8.31 11.80 5.95
CA GLY A 73 -9.71 11.42 5.79
C GLY A 73 -9.93 9.94 5.46
N LYS A 74 -8.93 9.22 4.96
CA LYS A 74 -9.00 7.77 4.67
C LYS A 74 -7.64 7.08 4.57
N CYS A 75 -7.63 5.76 4.74
CA CYS A 75 -6.45 4.90 4.63
C CYS A 75 -6.84 3.57 3.95
N THR A 76 -6.00 3.07 3.05
CA THR A 76 -6.14 1.69 2.57
C THR A 76 -5.59 0.75 3.63
N VAL A 77 -6.46 -0.11 4.18
CA VAL A 77 -6.11 -1.04 5.27
C VAL A 77 -5.72 -2.41 4.75
N LYS A 78 -6.22 -2.82 3.58
CA LYS A 78 -5.92 -4.12 2.99
C LYS A 78 -6.08 -4.07 1.47
N THR A 79 -5.35 -4.92 0.77
CA THR A 79 -5.50 -5.17 -0.68
C THR A 79 -5.61 -6.66 -0.92
N GLY A 80 -6.45 -7.08 -1.87
CA GLY A 80 -6.64 -8.49 -2.17
C GLY A 80 -7.91 -8.75 -2.98
N SER A 81 -8.28 -10.02 -3.10
CA SER A 81 -9.49 -10.44 -3.81
C SER A 81 -10.77 -10.01 -3.07
N MET A 82 -11.87 -9.89 -3.82
CA MET A 82 -13.18 -9.57 -3.25
C MET A 82 -13.59 -10.52 -2.12
N ASP A 83 -13.30 -11.82 -2.26
CA ASP A 83 -13.63 -12.84 -1.25
C ASP A 83 -12.87 -12.66 0.08
N LEU A 84 -11.64 -12.13 0.01
CA LEU A 84 -10.87 -11.78 1.20
C LEU A 84 -11.44 -10.51 1.86
N LEU A 85 -11.75 -9.49 1.06
CA LEU A 85 -12.06 -8.14 1.56
C LEU A 85 -13.50 -8.01 2.05
N LYS A 86 -14.47 -8.63 1.36
CA LYS A 86 -15.90 -8.56 1.69
C LYS A 86 -16.23 -8.94 3.14
N PRO A 87 -15.73 -10.05 3.71
CA PRO A 87 -15.99 -10.37 5.12
C PRO A 87 -15.31 -9.40 6.09
N MET A 88 -14.15 -8.82 5.75
CA MET A 88 -13.50 -7.80 6.59
C MET A 88 -14.31 -6.50 6.59
N HIS A 89 -14.72 -6.04 5.41
CA HIS A 89 -15.59 -4.87 5.23
C HIS A 89 -16.88 -4.98 6.04
N GLN A 90 -17.59 -6.11 5.95
CA GLN A 90 -18.82 -6.34 6.71
C GLN A 90 -18.60 -6.28 8.23
N LYS A 91 -17.47 -6.81 8.72
CA LYS A 91 -17.11 -6.74 10.14
C LYS A 91 -16.82 -5.30 10.59
N LEU A 92 -16.09 -4.52 9.79
CA LEU A 92 -15.85 -3.11 10.08
C LEU A 92 -17.16 -2.32 10.16
N LEU A 93 -18.06 -2.50 9.19
CA LEU A 93 -19.39 -1.88 9.22
C LEU A 93 -20.18 -2.29 10.47
N SER A 94 -20.14 -3.56 10.86
CA SER A 94 -20.84 -4.06 12.06
C SER A 94 -20.30 -3.49 13.38
N ARG A 95 -19.04 -3.03 13.38
CA ARG A 95 -18.41 -2.32 14.51
C ARG A 95 -18.72 -0.82 14.51
N GLY A 96 -19.47 -0.31 13.52
CA GLY A 96 -19.79 1.11 13.39
C GLY A 96 -18.71 1.94 12.71
N LEU A 97 -17.77 1.31 12.00
CA LEU A 97 -16.74 1.99 11.21
C LEU A 97 -17.17 2.17 9.76
N THR A 98 -16.73 3.26 9.13
CA THR A 98 -17.04 3.54 7.72
C THR A 98 -15.94 3.01 6.81
N SER A 99 -16.26 2.05 5.92
CA SER A 99 -15.31 1.49 4.96
C SER A 99 -15.94 1.24 3.58
N GLU A 100 -15.11 1.13 2.54
CA GLU A 100 -15.52 0.77 1.18
C GLU A 100 -14.49 -0.18 0.53
N ILE A 101 -14.92 -0.92 -0.50
CA ILE A 101 -14.02 -1.71 -1.35
C ILE A 101 -13.98 -1.02 -2.72
N VAL A 102 -12.78 -0.68 -3.19
CA VAL A 102 -12.51 -0.02 -4.49
C VAL A 102 -11.58 -0.83 -5.38
#